data_AF-A0A947XD91-F1
#
_entry.id   AF-A0A947XD91-F1
#
_cell.length_a   1.000
_cell.length_b   1.000
_cell.length_c   1.000
_cell.angle_alpha   90.00
_cell.angle_beta   90.00
_cell.angle_gamma   90.00
#
_symmetry.space_group_name_H-M   'P 1'
#
loop_
_entity.id
_entity.type
_entity.pdbx_description
1 polymer ?
#
loop_
_entity_poly.entity_id
_entity_poly.type
_entity_poly.pdbx_seq_one_letter_code
_entity_poly.pdbx_strand_id
1 'polypeptide(L)'
;MHRAELFRGTAIVALALLAASGMHPAFAEETACVGMLVGVTVDNLRVPSGKICTLDAIRVKGTLKVERDATLYARQVNVVGNVQAENAKQVSVTSDSTVGGSIQIKQGGAATVHRVRVTGDIQFESNSGPLRAHENRVGGNLQAIRNRGGVRIAGNVIDGKLQCKENVPAPKGSNNLVKGSKEDQCRQL
;
A
#
# COMPACT_ATOMS: atom_id res chain seq x y z
N MET A 1 -86.15 -18.53 30.59
CA MET A 1 -84.81 -19.06 30.22
C MET A 1 -84.32 -18.30 28.99
N HIS A 2 -83.03 -17.96 28.93
CA HIS A 2 -82.29 -17.11 27.95
C HIS A 2 -82.42 -15.59 28.21
N ARG A 3 -81.54 -14.95 29.01
CA ARG A 3 -80.10 -14.59 28.86
C ARG A 3 -79.80 -13.64 27.68
N ALA A 4 -79.30 -12.46 28.07
CA ALA A 4 -78.76 -11.36 27.26
C ALA A 4 -77.44 -11.73 26.59
N GLU A 5 -77.06 -11.01 25.52
CA GLU A 5 -75.66 -10.64 25.23
C GLU A 5 -75.61 -9.34 24.41
N LEU A 6 -74.69 -8.47 24.83
CA LEU A 6 -74.25 -7.20 24.25
C LEU A 6 -73.10 -7.44 23.24
N PHE A 7 -72.63 -6.33 22.64
CA PHE A 7 -71.31 -6.14 22.02
C PHE A 7 -71.14 -6.65 20.57
N ARG A 8 -70.33 -6.06 19.68
CA ARG A 8 -69.15 -5.18 19.84
C ARG A 8 -68.86 -4.49 18.51
N GLY A 9 -68.54 -3.19 18.55
CA GLY A 9 -68.00 -2.47 17.39
C GLY A 9 -66.62 -2.99 17.00
N THR A 10 -66.40 -3.15 15.70
CA THR A 10 -65.10 -3.51 15.11
C THR A 10 -64.24 -2.25 14.98
N ALA A 11 -63.23 -2.12 15.85
CA ALA A 11 -62.13 -1.19 15.68
C ALA A 11 -61.08 -1.81 14.74
N ILE A 12 -60.80 -1.14 13.62
CA ILE A 12 -59.71 -1.51 12.70
C ILE A 12 -58.41 -0.93 13.29
N VAL A 13 -57.55 -1.81 13.79
CA VAL A 13 -56.18 -1.46 14.21
C VAL A 13 -55.27 -1.62 12.99
N ALA A 14 -54.80 -0.50 12.43
CA ALA A 14 -53.78 -0.49 11.38
C ALA A 14 -52.41 -0.78 11.99
N LEU A 15 -51.78 -1.89 11.57
CA LEU A 15 -50.46 -2.33 12.01
C LEU A 15 -49.37 -1.56 11.25
N ALA A 16 -48.62 -0.70 11.94
CA ALA A 16 -47.46 -0.01 11.38
C ALA A 16 -46.25 -0.97 11.30
N LEU A 17 -45.84 -1.31 10.07
CA LEU A 17 -44.59 -2.05 9.80
C LEU A 17 -43.40 -1.12 9.96
N LEU A 18 -42.69 -1.22 11.10
CA LEU A 18 -41.37 -0.63 11.29
C LEU A 18 -40.34 -1.41 10.45
N ALA A 19 -40.00 -0.88 9.28
CA ALA A 19 -38.85 -1.37 8.52
C ALA A 19 -37.56 -0.97 9.25
N ALA A 20 -37.01 -1.90 10.03
CA ALA A 20 -35.66 -1.79 10.55
C ALA A 20 -34.67 -2.03 9.40
N SER A 21 -34.37 -0.99 8.62
CA SER A 21 -33.25 -0.98 7.69
C SER A 21 -31.96 -1.05 8.50
N GLY A 22 -31.41 -2.26 8.64
CA GLY A 22 -30.10 -2.49 9.24
C GLY A 22 -29.03 -1.74 8.47
N MET A 23 -28.52 -0.66 9.07
CA MET A 23 -27.32 0.02 8.62
C MET A 23 -26.15 -0.94 8.84
N HIS A 24 -25.77 -1.69 7.81
CA HIS A 24 -24.57 -2.51 7.87
C HIS A 24 -23.37 -1.55 7.88
N PRO A 25 -22.48 -1.59 8.90
CA PRO A 25 -21.25 -0.83 8.83
C PRO A 25 -20.45 -1.36 7.64
N ALA A 26 -20.24 -0.50 6.64
CA ALA A 26 -19.34 -0.78 5.52
C ALA A 26 -17.89 -0.74 6.04
N PHE A 27 -17.45 -1.81 6.68
CA PHE A 27 -16.03 -2.05 6.86
C PHE A 27 -15.48 -2.32 5.47
N ALA A 28 -14.64 -1.43 4.94
CA ALA A 28 -13.84 -1.74 3.76
C ALA A 28 -13.13 -3.07 4.04
N GLU A 29 -13.46 -4.12 3.29
CA GLU A 29 -12.99 -5.48 3.56
C GLU A 29 -11.47 -5.52 3.39
N GLU A 30 -10.74 -5.54 4.50
CA GLU A 30 -9.28 -5.63 4.50
C GLU A 30 -8.88 -7.10 4.47
N THR A 31 -8.23 -7.52 3.38
CA THR A 31 -7.72 -8.88 3.26
C THR A 31 -6.36 -9.00 3.94
N ALA A 32 -6.26 -9.88 4.94
CA ALA A 32 -4.97 -10.25 5.53
C ALA A 32 -4.26 -11.31 4.66
N CYS A 33 -3.04 -11.02 4.21
CA CYS A 33 -2.21 -11.95 3.46
C CYS A 33 -1.18 -12.63 4.37
N VAL A 34 -1.28 -13.96 4.46
CA VAL A 34 -0.28 -14.82 5.07
C VAL A 34 -0.04 -15.98 4.10
N GLY A 35 1.20 -16.18 3.67
CA GLY A 35 1.53 -17.17 2.64
C GLY A 35 1.52 -16.54 1.25
N MET A 36 0.62 -16.99 0.36
CA MET A 36 0.61 -16.59 -1.04
C MET A 36 -0.79 -16.26 -1.56
N LEU A 37 -0.91 -15.21 -2.37
CA LEU A 37 -2.10 -14.88 -3.14
C LEU A 37 -1.74 -14.71 -4.62
N VAL A 38 -2.53 -15.31 -5.52
CA VAL A 38 -2.27 -15.29 -6.96
C VAL A 38 -3.55 -14.98 -7.73
N GLY A 39 -3.49 -14.04 -8.68
CA GLY A 39 -4.59 -13.80 -9.62
C GLY A 39 -5.88 -13.22 -9.03
N VAL A 40 -5.87 -12.83 -7.76
CA VAL A 40 -7.07 -12.33 -7.06
C VAL A 40 -7.17 -10.81 -7.09
N THR A 41 -8.38 -10.30 -6.90
CA THR A 41 -8.64 -8.89 -6.62
C THR A 41 -9.12 -8.75 -5.18
N VAL A 42 -8.52 -7.83 -4.43
CA VAL A 42 -8.91 -7.48 -3.06
C VAL A 42 -9.11 -5.98 -2.96
N ASP A 43 -9.85 -5.53 -1.94
CA ASP A 43 -10.05 -4.10 -1.69
C ASP A 43 -8.79 -3.51 -1.04
N ASN A 44 -8.63 -3.64 0.27
CA ASN A 44 -7.37 -3.35 0.95
C ASN A 44 -6.62 -4.65 1.25
N LEU A 45 -5.29 -4.60 1.28
CA LEU A 45 -4.46 -5.74 1.64
C LEU A 45 -3.53 -5.39 2.79
N ARG A 46 -3.48 -6.26 3.79
CA ARG A 46 -2.57 -6.15 4.93
C ARG A 46 -1.68 -7.37 5.02
N VAL A 47 -0.37 -7.18 5.15
CA VAL A 47 0.56 -8.23 5.58
C VAL A 47 0.76 -8.09 7.08
N PRO A 48 0.21 -9.01 7.91
CA PRO A 48 0.27 -8.87 9.35
C PRO A 48 1.68 -8.95 9.91
N SER A 49 1.86 -8.40 11.10
CA SER A 49 3.15 -8.32 11.78
C SER A 49 3.86 -9.69 11.88
N GLY A 50 5.15 -9.71 11.56
CA GLY A 50 5.98 -10.92 11.56
C GLY A 50 5.60 -12.00 10.53
N LYS A 51 4.60 -11.75 9.67
CA LYS A 51 4.18 -12.71 8.65
C LYS A 51 4.86 -12.44 7.31
N ILE A 52 4.87 -13.48 6.49
CA ILE A 52 5.39 -13.43 5.12
C ILE A 52 4.19 -13.51 4.18
N CYS A 53 4.18 -12.65 3.17
CA CYS A 53 3.20 -12.64 2.10
C CYS A 53 3.90 -12.57 0.75
N THR A 54 3.49 -13.44 -0.16
CA THR A 54 3.88 -13.44 -1.57
C THR A 54 2.66 -13.13 -2.42
N LEU A 55 2.78 -12.15 -3.29
CA LEU A 55 1.72 -11.69 -4.18
C LEU A 55 2.20 -11.84 -5.61
N ASP A 56 1.38 -12.49 -6.44
CA ASP A 56 1.69 -12.66 -7.86
C ASP A 56 0.45 -12.38 -8.72
N ALA A 57 0.60 -11.47 -9.69
CA ALA A 57 -0.47 -11.12 -10.64
C ALA A 57 -1.81 -10.73 -9.97
N ILE A 58 -1.78 -10.02 -8.84
CA ILE A 58 -3.00 -9.59 -8.12
C ILE A 58 -3.36 -8.13 -8.39
N ARG A 59 -4.61 -7.76 -8.04
CA ARG A 59 -5.08 -6.38 -7.99
C ARG A 59 -5.50 -5.99 -6.56
N VAL A 60 -4.98 -4.88 -6.06
CA VAL A 60 -5.41 -4.26 -4.79
C VAL A 60 -6.08 -2.93 -5.14
N LYS A 61 -7.39 -2.79 -4.87
CA LYS A 61 -8.13 -1.57 -5.21
C LYS A 61 -7.81 -0.38 -4.29
N GLY A 62 -7.32 -0.68 -3.09
CA GLY A 62 -6.97 0.30 -2.08
C GLY A 62 -5.49 0.24 -1.73
N THR A 63 -5.19 0.28 -0.44
CA THR A 63 -3.82 0.33 0.09
C THR A 63 -3.32 -1.07 0.39
N LEU A 64 -2.04 -1.30 0.08
CA LEU A 64 -1.27 -2.44 0.52
C LEU A 64 -0.41 -2.01 1.73
N LYS A 65 -0.77 -2.48 2.92
CA LYS A 65 -0.06 -2.19 4.17
C LYS A 65 0.81 -3.37 4.59
N VAL A 66 2.07 -3.14 4.87
CA VAL A 66 3.02 -4.13 5.43
C VAL A 66 3.37 -3.70 6.84
N GLU A 67 2.99 -4.52 7.82
CA GLU A 67 3.21 -4.21 9.22
C GLU A 67 4.63 -4.55 9.70
N ARG A 68 4.88 -4.28 10.98
CA ARG A 68 6.15 -4.51 11.68
C ARG A 68 6.67 -5.93 11.48
N ASP A 69 7.97 -6.05 11.24
CA ASP A 69 8.70 -7.31 11.06
C ASP A 69 8.15 -8.24 9.95
N ALA A 70 7.17 -7.77 9.19
CA ALA A 70 6.57 -8.52 8.11
C ALA A 70 7.45 -8.49 6.86
N THR A 71 7.25 -9.48 5.98
CA THR A 71 7.94 -9.58 4.70
C THR A 71 6.94 -9.64 3.56
N LEU A 72 7.13 -8.77 2.57
CA LEU A 72 6.35 -8.76 1.34
C LEU A 72 7.23 -9.10 0.13
N TYR A 73 6.79 -10.05 -0.68
CA TYR A 73 7.26 -10.28 -2.04
C TYR A 73 6.12 -10.06 -3.03
N ALA A 74 6.11 -8.92 -3.72
CA ALA A 74 5.10 -8.56 -4.71
C ALA A 74 5.69 -8.56 -6.12
N ARG A 75 5.05 -9.31 -7.02
CA ARG A 75 5.36 -9.40 -8.44
C ARG A 75 4.10 -9.18 -9.28
N GLN A 76 4.26 -8.43 -10.37
CA GLN A 76 3.18 -8.18 -11.34
C GLN A 76 1.89 -7.69 -10.68
N VAL A 77 2.00 -6.89 -9.61
CA VAL A 77 0.84 -6.40 -8.86
C VAL A 77 0.32 -5.09 -9.44
N ASN A 78 -1.00 -4.90 -9.37
CA ASN A 78 -1.64 -3.63 -9.65
C ASN A 78 -2.27 -3.09 -8.35
N VAL A 79 -1.60 -2.14 -7.71
CA VAL A 79 -2.10 -1.45 -6.53
C VAL A 79 -2.65 -0.10 -6.96
N VAL A 80 -3.95 0.13 -6.80
CA VAL A 80 -4.58 1.41 -7.18
C VAL A 80 -4.22 2.51 -6.18
N GLY A 81 -4.15 2.17 -4.89
CA GLY A 81 -3.71 3.09 -3.83
C GLY A 81 -2.20 3.08 -3.60
N ASN A 82 -1.81 3.06 -2.32
CA ASN A 82 -0.42 3.14 -1.89
C ASN A 82 0.13 1.77 -1.49
N VAL A 83 1.46 1.64 -1.53
CA VAL A 83 2.18 0.62 -0.76
C VAL A 83 2.81 1.31 0.44
N GLN A 84 2.41 0.91 1.64
CA GLN A 84 2.86 1.51 2.90
C GLN A 84 3.50 0.45 3.78
N ALA A 85 4.76 0.65 4.15
CA ALA A 85 5.50 -0.25 5.00
C ALA A 85 6.21 0.54 6.10
N GLU A 86 5.83 0.29 7.35
CA GLU A 86 6.47 0.90 8.51
C GLU A 86 7.00 -0.21 9.43
N ASN A 87 8.27 -0.14 9.80
CA ASN A 87 8.95 -1.18 10.59
C ASN A 87 8.96 -2.58 9.94
N ALA A 88 8.71 -2.69 8.64
CA ALA A 88 8.72 -3.97 7.93
C ALA A 88 10.14 -4.55 7.83
N LYS A 89 10.27 -5.88 7.87
CA LYS A 89 11.56 -6.56 7.75
C LYS A 89 12.11 -6.48 6.33
N GLN A 90 11.26 -6.75 5.33
CA GLN A 90 11.65 -6.78 3.93
C GLN A 90 10.44 -6.44 3.04
N VAL A 91 10.64 -5.59 2.04
CA VAL A 91 9.61 -5.27 1.04
C VAL A 91 10.19 -5.33 -0.36
N SER A 92 9.60 -6.15 -1.22
CA SER A 92 9.98 -6.26 -2.63
C SER A 92 8.77 -6.02 -3.51
N VAL A 93 8.79 -4.98 -4.36
CA VAL A 93 7.77 -4.70 -5.39
C VAL A 93 8.46 -4.69 -6.74
N THR A 94 8.11 -5.64 -7.61
CA THR A 94 8.91 -5.92 -8.81
C THR A 94 8.08 -6.30 -10.03
N SER A 95 8.76 -6.49 -11.16
CA SER A 95 8.23 -7.20 -12.34
C SER A 95 7.02 -6.51 -12.96
N ASP A 96 7.25 -5.30 -13.47
CA ASP A 96 6.27 -4.49 -14.22
C ASP A 96 4.99 -4.16 -13.43
N SER A 97 5.11 -4.13 -12.11
CA SER A 97 4.04 -3.73 -11.21
C SER A 97 3.65 -2.26 -11.42
N THR A 98 2.40 -1.92 -11.06
CA THR A 98 1.89 -0.56 -11.09
C THR A 98 1.37 -0.16 -9.71
N VAL A 99 1.73 1.04 -9.25
CA VAL A 99 1.22 1.66 -8.03
C VAL A 99 0.63 3.02 -8.38
N GLY A 100 -0.69 3.15 -8.21
CA GLY A 100 -1.45 4.36 -8.57
C GLY A 100 -1.22 5.52 -7.60
N GLY A 101 -0.78 5.24 -6.37
CA GLY A 101 -0.29 6.22 -5.40
C GLY A 101 1.23 6.20 -5.27
N SER A 102 1.69 6.21 -4.02
CA SER A 102 3.11 6.22 -3.65
C SER A 102 3.54 4.89 -3.01
N ILE A 103 4.85 4.64 -3.03
CA ILE A 103 5.50 3.58 -2.27
C ILE A 103 6.27 4.24 -1.12
N GLN A 104 5.88 3.96 0.12
CA GLN A 104 6.47 4.54 1.33
C GLN A 104 7.03 3.43 2.21
N ILE A 105 8.35 3.39 2.39
CA ILE A 105 9.05 2.40 3.21
C ILE A 105 9.85 3.12 4.28
N LYS A 106 9.40 3.00 5.52
CA LYS A 106 9.89 3.77 6.65
C LYS A 106 10.30 2.86 7.80
N GLN A 107 11.41 3.22 8.46
CA GLN A 107 11.88 2.56 9.68
C GLN A 107 12.04 1.04 9.56
N GLY A 108 12.18 0.51 8.34
CA GLY A 108 12.22 -0.92 8.06
C GLY A 108 13.65 -1.46 7.90
N GLY A 109 13.70 -2.72 7.47
CA GLY A 109 14.90 -3.41 7.04
C GLY A 109 15.23 -3.09 5.58
N ALA A 110 15.21 -4.12 4.73
CA ALA A 110 15.63 -4.01 3.33
C ALA A 110 14.43 -3.82 2.39
N ALA A 111 14.69 -3.18 1.25
CA ALA A 111 13.66 -3.00 0.24
C ALA A 111 14.18 -3.01 -1.20
N THR A 112 13.33 -3.43 -2.12
CA THR A 112 13.59 -3.37 -3.56
C THR A 112 12.33 -2.95 -4.30
N VAL A 113 12.45 -1.88 -5.08
CA VAL A 113 11.45 -1.41 -6.03
C VAL A 113 12.10 -1.47 -7.40
N HIS A 114 11.69 -2.43 -8.23
CA HIS A 114 12.37 -2.77 -9.49
C HIS A 114 11.39 -2.91 -10.66
N ARG A 115 11.56 -2.12 -11.73
CA ARG A 115 10.61 -2.09 -12.87
C ARG A 115 9.18 -1.86 -12.41
N VAL A 116 8.94 -0.76 -11.71
CA VAL A 116 7.61 -0.36 -11.24
C VAL A 116 7.22 0.97 -11.86
N ARG A 117 5.98 1.10 -12.31
CA ARG A 117 5.36 2.40 -12.60
C ARG A 117 4.66 2.90 -11.34
N VAL A 118 5.14 4.02 -10.80
CA VAL A 118 4.58 4.67 -9.62
C VAL A 118 4.07 6.04 -10.04
N THR A 119 2.77 6.30 -9.90
CA THR A 119 2.22 7.61 -10.26
C THR A 119 2.67 8.69 -9.29
N GLY A 120 2.72 8.38 -7.99
CA GLY A 120 3.21 9.26 -6.94
C GLY A 120 4.72 9.14 -6.71
N ASP A 121 5.10 9.11 -5.43
CA ASP A 121 6.49 9.12 -4.99
C ASP A 121 7.00 7.70 -4.64
N ILE A 122 8.32 7.55 -4.67
CA ILE A 122 9.02 6.48 -3.93
C ILE A 122 9.75 7.15 -2.77
N GLN A 123 9.46 6.72 -1.54
CA GLN A 123 10.08 7.25 -0.33
C GLN A 123 10.72 6.13 0.50
N PHE A 124 12.01 6.29 0.76
CA PHE A 124 12.80 5.49 1.69
C PHE A 124 13.25 6.36 2.87
N GLU A 125 12.77 6.08 4.07
CA GLU A 125 13.07 6.90 5.25
C GLU A 125 13.54 6.06 6.45
N SER A 126 14.71 6.39 7.00
CA SER A 126 15.21 5.81 8.26
C SER A 126 15.30 4.28 8.27
N ASN A 127 15.56 3.64 7.12
CA ASN A 127 15.68 2.19 7.05
C ASN A 127 17.10 1.72 7.38
N SER A 128 17.18 0.54 7.99
CA SER A 128 18.43 -0.06 8.47
C SER A 128 19.07 -1.03 7.47
N GLY A 129 18.30 -1.60 6.55
CA GLY A 129 18.77 -2.57 5.56
C GLY A 129 19.09 -1.95 4.18
N PRO A 130 19.66 -2.76 3.26
CA PRO A 130 19.95 -2.32 1.90
C PRO A 130 18.69 -1.98 1.11
N LEU A 131 18.73 -0.85 0.40
CA LEU A 131 17.61 -0.34 -0.39
C LEU A 131 17.97 -0.24 -1.87
N ARG A 132 17.03 -0.60 -2.74
CA ARG A 132 17.18 -0.50 -4.20
C ARG A 132 15.93 0.12 -4.83
N ALA A 133 16.13 1.16 -5.62
CA ALA A 133 15.13 1.67 -6.55
C ALA A 133 15.71 1.66 -7.97
N HIS A 134 15.34 0.65 -8.75
CA HIS A 134 15.95 0.35 -10.04
C HIS A 134 14.92 0.34 -11.17
N GLU A 135 15.24 0.95 -12.32
CA GLU A 135 14.44 0.84 -13.55
C GLU A 135 12.96 1.26 -13.39
N ASN A 136 12.67 2.19 -12.49
CA ASN A 136 11.29 2.63 -12.24
C ASN A 136 10.92 3.84 -13.08
N ARG A 137 9.61 4.02 -13.31
CA ARG A 137 9.03 5.29 -13.78
C ARG A 137 8.24 5.90 -12.62
N VAL A 138 8.65 7.07 -12.18
CA VAL A 138 8.10 7.76 -11.02
C VAL A 138 7.51 9.09 -11.47
N GLY A 139 6.19 9.24 -11.33
CA GLY A 139 5.49 10.48 -11.68
C GLY A 139 5.72 11.62 -10.69
N GLY A 140 6.03 11.28 -9.43
CA GLY A 140 6.47 12.22 -8.42
C GLY A 140 7.98 12.21 -8.21
N ASN A 141 8.39 12.25 -6.95
CA ASN A 141 9.76 12.31 -6.48
C ASN A 141 10.28 10.92 -6.08
N LEU A 142 11.60 10.77 -6.12
CA LEU A 142 12.30 9.67 -5.46
C LEU A 142 13.13 10.25 -4.31
N GLN A 143 12.77 9.86 -3.08
CA GLN A 143 13.38 10.40 -1.86
C GLN A 143 14.04 9.29 -1.05
N ALA A 144 15.32 9.48 -0.68
CA ALA A 144 16.03 8.62 0.26
C ALA A 144 16.57 9.46 1.42
N ILE A 145 16.03 9.28 2.62
CA ILE A 145 16.33 10.11 3.78
C ILE A 145 16.76 9.24 4.96
N ARG A 146 17.89 9.56 5.61
CA ARG A 146 18.35 8.93 6.88
C ARG A 146 18.54 7.41 6.85
N ASN A 147 18.74 6.80 5.68
CA ASN A 147 18.93 5.35 5.61
C ASN A 147 20.37 4.95 6.01
N ARG A 148 20.52 3.76 6.61
CA ARG A 148 21.78 3.27 7.20
C ARG A 148 22.35 1.99 6.56
N GLY A 149 21.53 1.23 5.83
CA GLY A 149 21.96 -0.01 5.17
C GLY A 149 22.55 0.15 3.76
N GLY A 150 22.71 1.40 3.31
CA GLY A 150 23.11 1.75 1.95
C GLY A 150 21.94 1.77 0.96
N VAL A 151 22.02 2.67 -0.02
CA VAL A 151 20.96 2.91 -1.00
C VAL A 151 21.55 2.86 -2.41
N ARG A 152 20.91 2.11 -3.30
CA ARG A 152 21.20 2.11 -4.75
C ARG A 152 20.00 2.61 -5.55
N ILE A 153 20.23 3.66 -6.33
CA ILE A 153 19.20 4.29 -7.17
C ILE A 153 19.73 4.35 -8.60
N ALA A 154 19.21 3.53 -9.51
CA ALA A 154 19.74 3.44 -10.86
C ALA A 154 18.68 3.23 -11.94
N GLY A 155 18.88 3.83 -13.11
CA GLY A 155 18.02 3.60 -14.28
C GLY A 155 16.58 4.11 -14.12
N ASN A 156 16.31 5.04 -13.20
CA ASN A 156 14.95 5.56 -13.00
C ASN A 156 14.65 6.72 -13.95
N VAL A 157 13.39 6.83 -14.37
CA VAL A 157 12.82 8.03 -15.01
C VAL A 157 11.91 8.70 -13.99
N ILE A 158 12.27 9.90 -13.57
CA ILE A 158 11.63 10.63 -12.47
C ILE A 158 11.13 11.97 -12.99
N ASP A 159 9.81 12.17 -12.92
CA ASP A 159 9.19 13.41 -13.37
C ASP A 159 9.35 14.56 -12.35
N GLY A 160 9.43 14.22 -11.06
CA GLY A 160 9.76 15.16 -9.99
C GLY A 160 11.26 15.24 -9.69
N LYS A 161 11.59 15.33 -8.41
CA LYS A 161 12.96 15.47 -7.89
C LYS A 161 13.55 14.13 -7.45
N LEU A 162 14.87 14.04 -7.50
CA LEU A 162 15.65 13.00 -6.84
C LEU A 162 16.38 13.61 -5.64
N GLN A 163 15.92 13.33 -4.42
CA GLN A 163 16.46 13.94 -3.20
C GLN A 163 17.05 12.88 -2.26
N CYS A 164 18.27 13.14 -1.77
CA CYS A 164 18.94 12.23 -0.85
C CYS A 164 19.63 12.94 0.30
N LYS A 165 19.09 12.78 1.50
CA LYS A 165 19.56 13.53 2.67
C LYS A 165 19.93 12.60 3.82
N GLU A 166 21.07 12.88 4.46
CA GLU A 166 21.51 12.21 5.69
C GLU A 166 21.60 10.67 5.60
N ASN A 167 21.76 10.07 4.41
CA ASN A 167 22.00 8.63 4.28
C ASN A 167 23.48 8.32 4.56
N VAL A 168 23.73 7.19 5.22
CA VAL A 168 25.09 6.72 5.54
C VAL A 168 25.16 5.23 5.23
N PRO A 169 25.99 4.76 4.28
CA PRO A 169 26.77 5.58 3.35
C PRO A 169 25.88 6.42 2.41
N ALA A 170 26.48 7.43 1.77
CA ALA A 170 25.79 8.21 0.74
C ALA A 170 25.28 7.29 -0.39
N PRO A 171 24.11 7.58 -1.00
CA PRO A 171 23.55 6.72 -2.03
C PRO A 171 24.46 6.60 -3.25
N LYS A 172 24.45 5.42 -3.86
CA LYS A 172 25.16 5.14 -5.12
C LYS A 172 24.16 4.92 -6.24
N GLY A 173 24.56 5.14 -7.47
CA GLY A 173 23.62 5.08 -8.58
C GLY A 173 24.20 5.55 -9.89
N SER A 174 23.45 5.33 -10.95
CA SER A 174 23.77 5.82 -12.29
C SER A 174 22.51 5.81 -13.17
N ASN A 175 22.57 6.50 -14.30
CA ASN A 175 21.53 6.46 -15.34
C ASN A 175 20.13 6.89 -14.86
N ASN A 176 20.05 7.81 -13.90
CA ASN A 176 18.76 8.40 -13.52
C ASN A 176 18.45 9.61 -14.41
N LEU A 177 17.33 9.55 -15.13
CA LEU A 177 16.76 10.67 -15.88
C LEU A 177 15.75 11.38 -14.99
N VAL A 178 16.09 12.59 -14.56
CA VAL A 178 15.28 13.39 -13.62
C VAL A 178 14.88 14.67 -14.32
N LYS A 179 13.57 14.93 -14.43
CA LYS A 179 13.06 16.17 -15.03
C LYS A 179 13.18 17.36 -14.08
N GLY A 180 12.97 17.14 -12.78
CA GLY A 180 13.25 18.10 -11.74
C GLY A 180 14.73 18.18 -11.38
N SER A 181 15.04 18.43 -10.11
CA SER A 181 16.40 18.54 -9.59
C SER A 181 16.92 17.22 -9.00
N LYS A 182 18.24 17.06 -9.04
CA LYS A 182 18.99 16.09 -8.24
C LYS A 182 19.60 16.83 -7.06
N GLU A 183 19.22 16.48 -5.84
CA GLU A 183 19.51 17.26 -4.64
C GLU A 183 20.42 16.50 -3.66
N ASP A 184 21.17 17.28 -2.87
CA ASP A 184 21.98 16.79 -1.75
C ASP A 184 22.97 15.68 -2.14
N GLN A 185 22.91 14.53 -1.47
CA GLN A 185 23.80 13.40 -1.71
C GLN A 185 23.58 12.75 -3.08
N CYS A 186 22.46 13.05 -3.74
CA CYS A 186 22.11 12.49 -5.05
C CYS A 186 22.40 13.42 -6.23
N ARG A 187 23.01 14.58 -5.99
CA ARG A 187 23.35 15.56 -7.05
C ARG A 187 24.19 15.02 -8.21
N GLN A 188 24.86 13.87 -8.05
CA GLN A 188 25.70 13.23 -9.06
C GLN A 188 25.13 11.91 -9.62
N LEU A 189 23.93 11.47 -9.20
CA LEU A 189 23.35 10.17 -9.60
C LEU A 189 22.55 10.21 -10.91
#